data_AF-A0A661S6F0-F1
#
_entry.id   AF-A0A661S6F0-F1
#
_cell.length_a   1.000
_cell.length_b   1.000
_cell.length_c   1.000
_cell.angle_alpha   90.00
_cell.angle_beta   90.00
_cell.angle_gamma   90.00
#
_symmetry.space_group_name_H-M   'P 1'
#
loop_
_entity.id
_entity.type
_entity.pdbx_description
1 polymer ?
#
loop_
_entity_poly.entity_id
_entity_poly.type
_entity_poly.pdbx_seq_one_letter_code
_entity_poly.pdbx_strand_id
1 'polypeptide(L)' 'MDILDFQALVKSLTDAAASPLPVALVTRFLCGISSPKLIEYKAKQMAGFGRLAAYSYKNIEKWVQLHKRQVPS' A
#
# COMPACT_ATOMS: atom_id res chain seq x y z
N MET A 1 -10.92 -7.01 7.86
CA MET A 1 -10.55 -5.60 7.59
C MET A 1 -11.51 -5.03 6.54
N ASP A 2 -12.77 -5.45 6.61
CA ASP A 2 -13.63 -5.56 5.42
C ASP A 2 -14.42 -4.28 5.14
N ILE A 3 -14.18 -3.24 5.96
CA ILE A 3 -14.77 -1.90 5.86
C ILE A 3 -13.77 -0.92 5.20
N LEU A 4 -12.49 -1.30 5.09
CA LEU A 4 -11.46 -0.43 4.51
C LEU A 4 -11.45 -0.54 2.99
N ASP A 5 -11.55 0.60 2.31
CA ASP A 5 -11.41 0.67 0.86
C ASP A 5 -9.93 0.58 0.45
N PHE A 6 -9.53 -0.59 -0.05
CA PHE A 6 -8.17 -0.84 -0.52
C PHE A 6 -7.75 0.13 -1.64
N GLN A 7 -8.61 0.38 -2.61
CA GLN A 7 -8.27 1.20 -3.77
C GLN A 7 -8.08 2.66 -3.35
N ALA A 8 -8.96 3.19 -2.52
CA ALA A 8 -8.81 4.54 -1.97
C ALA A 8 -7.50 4.71 -1.18
N LEU A 9 -7.11 3.68 -0.40
CA LEU A 9 -5.89 3.73 0.39
C LEU A 9 -4.61 3.70 -0.46
N VAL A 10 -4.59 2.99 -1.59
CA VAL A 10 -3.38 2.86 -2.42
C VAL A 10 -3.34 3.79 -3.62
N LYS A 11 -4.43 4.50 -3.92
CA LYS A 11 -4.58 5.36 -5.11
C LYS A 11 -3.39 6.30 -5.33
N SER A 12 -3.03 7.09 -4.33
CA SER A 12 -1.92 8.06 -4.44
C SER A 12 -0.59 7.40 -4.82
N LEU A 13 -0.34 6.19 -4.30
CA LEU A 13 0.88 5.44 -4.60
C LEU A 13 0.82 4.83 -6.00
N THR A 14 -0.33 4.29 -6.41
CA THR A 14 -0.53 3.71 -7.74
C THR A 14 -0.48 4.78 -8.84
N ASP A 15 -1.03 5.97 -8.60
CA ASP A 15 -0.97 7.08 -9.55
C ASP A 15 0.46 7.59 -9.75
N ALA A 16 1.30 7.52 -8.71
CA ALA A 16 2.67 8.00 -8.73
C ALA A 16 3.69 6.98 -9.27
N ALA A 17 3.31 5.72 -9.43
CA ALA A 17 4.21 4.63 -9.77
C ALA A 17 3.69 3.79 -10.93
N ALA A 18 4.60 3.28 -11.77
CA ALA A 18 4.22 2.32 -12.81
C ALA A 18 3.66 1.03 -12.18
N SER A 19 2.51 0.57 -12.69
CA SER A 19 1.85 -0.68 -12.28
C SER A 19 2.46 -1.87 -13.04
N PRO A 20 2.54 -3.07 -12.44
CA PRO A 20 2.08 -3.45 -11.10
C PRO A 20 3.11 -3.20 -10.00
N LEU A 21 2.65 -2.65 -8.88
CA LEU A 21 3.49 -2.48 -7.69
C LEU A 21 3.76 -3.83 -6.99
N PRO A 22 4.93 -4.04 -6.36
CA PRO A 22 5.14 -5.20 -5.50
C PRO A 22 4.22 -5.18 -4.27
N VAL A 23 3.82 -6.36 -3.76
CA VAL A 23 3.07 -6.47 -2.50
C VAL A 23 3.80 -5.77 -1.36
N ALA A 24 5.08 -6.08 -1.17
CA ALA A 24 5.88 -5.52 -0.08
C ALA A 24 5.97 -3.98 -0.12
N LEU A 25 5.96 -3.36 -1.30
CA LEU A 25 5.99 -1.91 -1.43
C LEU A 25 4.67 -1.28 -0.93
N VAL A 26 3.54 -1.88 -1.32
CA VAL A 26 2.20 -1.45 -0.87
C VAL A 26 2.03 -1.70 0.63
N THR A 27 2.49 -2.85 1.15
CA THR A 27 2.45 -3.14 2.59
C THR A 27 3.25 -2.09 3.38
N ARG A 28 4.49 -1.79 2.96
CA ARG A 28 5.33 -0.78 3.61
C ARG A 28 4.68 0.60 3.60
N PHE A 29 4.08 0.99 2.48
CA PHE A 29 3.33 2.24 2.35
C PHE A 29 2.19 2.32 3.38
N LEU A 30 1.33 1.30 3.44
CA LEU A 30 0.19 1.27 4.35
C LEU A 30 0.61 1.23 5.83
N CYS A 31 1.70 0.53 6.14
CA CYS A 31 2.27 0.47 7.49
C CYS A 31 3.10 1.71 7.86
N GLY A 32 3.34 2.64 6.93
CA GLY A 32 4.15 3.84 7.19
C GLY A 32 5.65 3.56 7.31
N ILE A 33 6.11 2.44 6.76
CA ILE A 33 7.52 2.03 6.76
C ILE A 33 8.19 2.63 5.54
N SER A 34 9.16 3.52 5.77
CA SER A 34 9.94 4.14 4.70
C SER A 34 10.81 3.11 3.96
N SER A 35 10.95 3.26 2.65
CA SER A 35 11.92 2.51 1.82
C SER A 35 12.42 3.41 0.69
N PRO A 36 13.57 3.12 0.04
CA PRO A 36 14.12 3.98 -1.01
C PRO A 36 13.10 4.39 -2.08
N LYS A 37 12.36 3.42 -2.64
CA LYS A 37 11.28 3.69 -3.61
C LYS A 37 10.17 4.60 -3.05
N LEU A 38 9.77 4.41 -1.79
CA LEU A 38 8.74 5.26 -1.18
C LEU A 38 9.24 6.69 -0.91
N ILE A 39 10.55 6.85 -0.69
CA ILE A 39 11.18 8.17 -0.57
C ILE A 39 11.21 8.86 -1.94
N GLU A 40 11.60 8.13 -2.99
CA GLU A 40 11.57 8.62 -4.39
C GLU A 40 10.18 9.11 -4.79
N TYR A 41 9.13 8.37 -4.42
CA TYR A 41 7.74 8.76 -4.67
C TYR A 41 7.20 9.82 -3.71
N LYS A 42 7.99 10.34 -2.76
CA LYS A 42 7.52 11.28 -1.71
C LYS A 42 6.31 10.76 -0.93
N ALA A 43 6.27 9.46 -0.69
CA ALA A 43 5.09 8.76 -0.18
C ALA A 43 4.61 9.22 1.21
N LYS A 44 5.50 9.77 2.05
CA LYS A 44 5.13 10.29 3.37
C LYS A 44 4.06 11.38 3.34
N GLN A 45 3.92 12.09 2.22
CA GLN A 45 2.92 13.15 2.05
C GLN A 45 1.63 12.64 1.39
N MET A 46 1.62 11.40 0.92
CA MET A 46 0.48 10.83 0.21
C MET A 46 -0.62 10.39 1.15
N ALA A 47 -1.87 10.61 0.74
CA ALA A 47 -3.01 9.99 1.37
C ALA A 47 -2.86 8.46 1.26
N GLY A 48 -2.88 7.78 2.42
CA GLY A 48 -2.72 6.32 2.53
C GLY A 48 -1.45 5.89 3.27
N PHE A 49 -0.39 6.70 3.27
CA PHE A 49 0.86 6.34 3.94
C PHE A 49 0.65 6.24 5.46
N GLY A 50 1.03 5.11 6.05
CA GLY A 50 0.89 4.88 7.49
C GLY A 50 -0.54 4.72 7.99
N ARG A 51 -1.56 4.69 7.12
CA ARG A 51 -2.96 4.57 7.55
C ARG A 51 -3.26 3.30 8.32
N LEU A 52 -2.48 2.25 8.11
CA LEU A 52 -2.61 0.96 8.77
C LEU A 52 -1.41 0.66 9.69
N ALA A 53 -0.70 1.69 10.17
CA ALA A 53 0.45 1.53 11.06
C ALA A 53 0.14 0.82 12.40
N ALA A 54 -1.12 0.85 12.84
CA ALA A 54 -1.57 0.14 14.05
C ALA A 54 -1.66 -1.39 13.85
N TYR A 55 -1.63 -1.89 12.61
CA TYR A 55 -1.70 -3.31 12.31
C TYR A 55 -0.30 -3.89 12.07
N SER A 56 -0.13 -5.18 12.39
CA SER A 56 1.12 -5.87 12.11
C SER A 56 1.39 -5.98 10.61
N TYR A 57 2.67 -5.88 10.22
CA TYR A 57 3.10 -5.99 8.83
C TYR A 57 2.57 -7.27 8.16
N LYS A 58 2.63 -8.41 8.86
CA LYS A 58 2.17 -9.71 8.35
C LYS A 58 0.67 -9.73 8.06
N ASN A 59 -0.15 -9.03 8.85
CA ASN A 59 -1.59 -8.94 8.62
C ASN A 59 -1.89 -8.07 7.39
N ILE A 60 -1.19 -6.94 7.24
CA ILE A 60 -1.35 -6.07 6.08
C ILE A 60 -0.85 -6.75 4.80
N GLU A 61 0.28 -7.47 4.86
CA GLU A 61 0.82 -8.19 3.71
C GLU A 61 -0.17 -9.22 3.18
N LYS A 62 -0.75 -10.05 4.05
CA LYS A 62 -1.81 -11.00 3.67
C LYS A 62 -3.01 -10.29 3.05
N TRP A 63 -3.46 -9.20 3.66
CA TRP A 63 -4.60 -8.42 3.18
C TRP A 63 -4.34 -7.80 1.79
N VAL A 64 -3.16 -7.24 1.56
CA VAL A 64 -2.71 -6.72 0.25
C VAL A 64 -2.65 -7.83 -0.80
N GLN A 65 -2.13 -9.01 -0.45
CA GLN A 65 -2.08 -10.16 -1.36
C GLN A 65 -3.47 -10.65 -1.78
N LEU A 66 -4.47 -10.55 -0.91
CA LEU A 66 -5.85 -10.93 -1.24
C LEU A 66 -6.45 -9.94 -2.26
N HIS A 67 -6.27 -8.64 -2.06
CA HIS A 67 -6.80 -7.61 -2.97
C HIS A 67 -6.10 -7.60 -4.33
N LYS A 68 -4.79 -7.86 -4.37
CA LYS A 68 -4.05 -7.92 -5.64
C LYS A 68 -4.36 -9.14 -6.48
N ARG A 69 -4.86 -10.23 -5.88
CA ARG A 69 -5.33 -11.40 -6.63
C ARG A 69 -6.68 -11.18 -7.31
N GLN A 70 -7.40 -10.11 -6.96
CA GLN A 70 -8.74 -9.82 -7.45
C GLN A 70 -8.77 -8.78 -8.59
N VAL A 71 -7.63 -8.19 -8.94
CA VAL A 71 -7.54 -7.26 -10.08
C VAL A 71 -7.21 -8.08 -11.33
N PRO A 72 -8.14 -8.25 -12.29
CA PRO A 72 -7.81 -8.87 -13.57
C PRO A 72 -6.80 -7.98 -14.28
N SER A 73 -5.82 -8.62 -14.92
CA SER A 73 -4.82 -8.02 -15.81
C SER A 73 -5.40 -7.03 -16.80
#